data_AF-A0A542CW36-F1
#
_entry.id   AF-A0A542CW36-F1
#
_cell.length_a   1.000
_cell.length_b   1.000
_cell.length_c   1.000
_cell.angle_alpha   90.00
_cell.angle_beta   90.00
_cell.angle_gamma   90.00
#
_symmetry.space_group_name_H-M   'P 1'
#
loop_
_entity.id
_entity.type
_entity.pdbx_description
1 polymer ?
#
loop_
_entity_poly.entity_id
_entity_poly.type
_entity_poly.pdbx_seq_one_letter_code
_entity_poly.pdbx_strand_id
1 'polypeptide(L)' 'MHNNNITRVYSHPQDVIHPLAVFLEAVQFLQLDPSAKELAADLIAYAQEMAKSHTLAATNKEADNA' A
#
# COMPACT_ATOMS: atom_id res chain seq x y z
N MET A 1 -18.59 18.08 6.88
CA MET A 1 -17.48 17.18 7.25
C MET A 1 -16.98 16.54 5.97
N HIS A 2 -15.85 17.02 5.42
CA HIS A 2 -15.29 16.46 4.19
C HIS A 2 -14.45 15.24 4.57
N ASN A 3 -15.03 14.05 4.38
CA ASN A 3 -14.28 12.81 4.45
C ASN A 3 -13.43 12.72 3.19
N ASN A 4 -12.21 13.26 3.26
CA ASN A 4 -11.16 13.06 2.26
C ASN A 4 -10.64 11.63 2.39
N ASN A 5 -11.50 10.65 2.11
CA ASN A 5 -11.05 9.30 1.87
C ASN A 5 -10.38 9.34 0.48
N ILE A 6 -9.09 9.66 0.48
CA ILE A 6 -8.22 9.51 -0.70
C ILE A 6 -8.05 8.01 -0.91
N THR A 7 -9.12 7.35 -1.34
CA THR A 7 -9.06 6.00 -1.87
C THR A 7 -8.37 6.14 -3.20
N ARG A 8 -7.04 6.06 -3.20
CA ARG A 8 -6.24 6.03 -4.41
C ARG A 8 -6.51 4.68 -5.08
N VAL A 9 -7.52 4.65 -5.94
CA VAL A 9 -7.88 3.46 -6.69
C VAL A 9 -6.89 3.32 -7.84
N TYR A 10 -5.91 2.45 -7.66
CA TYR A 10 -5.03 2.01 -8.75
C TYR A 10 -5.84 1.16 -9.74
N SER A 11 -5.83 1.53 -11.02
CA SER A 11 -6.68 0.91 -12.04
C SER A 11 -6.21 -0.51 -12.40
N HIS A 12 -4.92 -0.80 -12.26
CA HIS A 12 -4.32 -2.10 -12.51
C HIS A 12 -3.46 -2.55 -11.34
N PRO A 13 -3.36 -3.87 -11.08
CA PRO A 13 -2.46 -4.40 -10.05
C PRO A 13 -1.01 -3.94 -10.22
N GLN A 14 -0.51 -3.78 -11.45
CA GLN A 14 0.85 -3.27 -11.68
C GLN A 14 1.08 -1.83 -11.18
N ASP A 15 0.03 -1.01 -11.11
CA ASP A 15 0.13 0.39 -10.71
C ASP A 15 0.42 0.54 -9.21
N VAL A 16 0.16 -0.51 -8.42
CA VAL A 16 0.45 -0.55 -6.98
C VAL A 16 1.89 -1.02 -6.68
N ILE A 17 2.52 -1.73 -7.62
CA ILE A 17 3.88 -2.28 -7.45
C ILE A 17 4.89 -1.15 -7.22
N HIS A 18 4.83 -0.09 -8.02
CA HIS A 18 5.78 1.01 -7.93
C HIS A 18 5.68 1.79 -6.60
N PRO A 19 4.49 2.22 -6.13
CA PRO A 19 4.30 2.77 -4.79
C PRO A 19 4.80 1.86 -3.67
N LEU A 20 4.49 0.55 -3.73
CA LEU A 20 4.96 -0.42 -2.73
C LEU A 20 6.49 -0.50 -2.70
N ALA A 21 7.14 -0.54 -3.86
CA ALA A 21 8.60 -0.55 -3.96
C ALA A 21 9.22 0.70 -3.32
N VAL A 22 8.67 1.88 -3.60
CA VAL A 22 9.13 3.16 -3.01
C VAL A 22 8.98 3.16 -1.48
N PHE A 23 7.86 2.65 -0.96
CA PHE A 23 7.68 2.56 0.50
C PHE A 23 8.67 1.61 1.15
N LEU A 24 8.91 0.44 0.55
CA LEU A 24 9.88 -0.53 1.05
C LEU A 24 11.32 0.00 0.98
N GLU A 25 11.67 0.81 -0.02
CA GLU A 25 12.94 1.53 -0.06
C GLU A 25 13.04 2.57 1.07
N ALA A 26 12.01 3.39 1.27
CA ALA A 26 12.00 4.39 2.34
C ALA A 26 12.19 3.74 3.73
N VAL A 27 11.54 2.61 3.97
CA VAL A 27 11.68 1.85 5.22
C VAL A 27 13.14 1.43 5.48
N GLN A 28 13.91 1.08 4.45
CA GLN A 28 15.33 0.71 4.61
C GLN A 28 16.16 1.87 5.15
N PHE A 29 15.87 3.10 4.70
CA PHE A 29 16.55 4.30 5.21
C PHE A 29 16.10 4.63 6.64
N LEU A 30 14.80 4.50 6.93
CA LEU A 30 14.27 4.78 8.27
C LEU A 30 14.79 3.79 9.32
N GLN A 31 15.07 2.55 8.95
CA GLN A 31 15.64 1.55 9.87
C GLN A 31 17.05 1.89 10.35
N LEU A 32 17.76 2.81 9.68
CA LEU A 32 19.07 3.29 10.11
C LEU A 32 18.96 4.31 11.26
N ASP A 33 17.78 4.90 11.48
CA ASP A 33 17.51 5.83 12.56
C ASP A 33 16.66 5.16 13.66
N PRO A 34 17.21 4.96 14.88
CA PRO A 34 16.46 4.40 16.00
C PRO A 34 15.18 5.18 16.36
N SER A 35 15.15 6.49 16.10
CA SER A 35 13.99 7.35 16.35
C SER A 35 12.89 7.20 15.31
N ALA A 36 13.19 6.61 14.14
CA ALA A 36 12.23 6.41 13.06
C ALA A 36 11.57 5.02 13.06
N LYS A 37 11.81 4.20 14.09
CA LYS A 37 11.31 2.81 14.18
C LYS A 37 9.78 2.71 14.14
N GLU A 38 9.08 3.61 14.81
CA GLU A 38 7.60 3.66 14.76
C GLU A 38 7.10 4.03 13.38
N LEU A 39 7.68 5.08 12.78
CA LEU A 39 7.35 5.50 11.43
C LEU A 39 7.60 4.39 10.39
N ALA A 40 8.70 3.65 10.52
CA ALA A 40 8.99 2.50 9.66
C ALA A 40 7.93 1.39 9.81
N ALA A 41 7.46 1.14 11.02
CA ALA A 41 6.39 0.16 11.27
C ALA A 41 5.05 0.60 10.65
N ASP A 42 4.69 1.87 10.79
CA ASP A 42 3.48 2.45 10.19
C ASP A 42 3.50 2.37 8.66
N LEU A 43 4.65 2.66 8.05
CA LEU A 43 4.85 2.54 6.60
C LEU A 43 4.73 1.10 6.10
N ILE A 44 5.27 0.12 6.84
CA ILE A 44 5.11 -1.30 6.51
C ILE A 44 3.63 -1.72 6.61
N ALA A 45 2.93 -1.30 7.68
CA ALA A 45 1.51 -1.62 7.86
C ALA A 45 0.66 -1.02 6.73
N TYR A 46 0.92 0.23 6.35
CA TYR A 46 0.25 0.88 5.23
C TYR A 46 0.50 0.17 3.90
N ALA A 47 1.76 -0.23 3.62
CA ALA A 47 2.10 -0.99 2.42
C ALA A 47 1.39 -2.36 2.39
N GLN A 48 1.25 -3.05 3.52
CA GLN A 48 0.51 -4.30 3.62
C GLN A 48 -0.99 -4.13 3.38
N GLU A 49 -1.60 -3.07 3.93
CA GLU A 49 -3.01 -2.75 3.69
C GLU A 49 -3.26 -2.43 2.22
N MET A 50 -2.36 -1.66 1.59
CA MET A 50 -2.40 -1.39 0.16
C MET A 50 -2.26 -2.68 -0.65
N ALA A 51 -1.33 -3.58 -0.35
CA ALA A 51 -1.25 -4.85 -1.04
C ALA A 51 -2.54 -5.69 -0.91
N LYS A 52 -3.14 -5.74 0.28
CA LYS A 52 -4.38 -6.49 0.54
C LYS A 52 -5.58 -5.95 -0.21
N SER A 53 -5.81 -4.63 -0.16
CA SER A 53 -6.96 -4.00 -0.83
C SER A 53 -6.96 -4.24 -2.34
N HIS A 54 -5.77 -4.33 -2.94
CA HIS A 54 -5.62 -4.60 -4.37
C HIS A 54 -5.73 -6.08 -4.76
N THR A 55 -5.25 -7.01 -3.93
CA THR A 55 -5.46 -8.46 -4.17
C THR A 55 -6.95 -8.81 -4.08
N LEU A 56 -7.68 -8.27 -3.11
CA LEU A 56 -9.14 -8.46 -2.97
C LEU A 56 -9.93 -7.87 -4.15
N ALA A 57 -9.51 -6.71 -4.67
CA ALA A 57 -10.15 -6.11 -5.84
C ALA A 57 -9.91 -6.92 -7.11
N ALA A 58 -8.73 -7.55 -7.26
CA ALA A 58 -8.43 -8.43 -8.39
C ALA A 58 -9.26 -9.72 -8.37
N THR A 59 -9.40 -10.38 -7.21
CA THR A 59 -10.20 -11.61 -7.10
C THR A 59 -11.69 -11.40 -7.36
N ASN A 60 -12.26 -10.27 -6.93
CA ASN A 60 -13.68 -9.98 -7.18
C ASN A 60 -13.96 -9.67 -8.67
N LYS A 61 -12.99 -9.10 -9.39
CA LYS A 61 -13.10 -8.81 -10.83
C LYS A 61 -13.07 -10.08 -11.70
N GLU A 62 -12.41 -11.14 -11.21
CA GLU A 62 -12.39 -12.45 -11.88
C GLU A 62 -13.70 -13.22 -11.65
N ALA A 63 -14.34 -13.06 -10.48
CA ALA A 63 -15.61 -13.71 -10.17
C ALA A 63 -16.83 -13.11 -10.89
N ASP A 64 -16.81 -11.81 -11.21
CA ASP A 64 -17.92 -11.10 -11.89
C ASP A 64 -17.89 -11.25 -13.43
N ASN A 65 -16.79 -11.82 -13.97
CA ASN A 65 -16.61 -12.11 -15.40
C ASN A 65 -16.72 -13.62 -15.73
N ALA A 66 -17.16 -14.46 -14.79
CA ALA A 66 -17.30 -15.91 -14.93
C ALA A 66 -18.75 -16.36 -15.14
#